data_AF-A0A416MNP2-F1
#
_entry.id   AF-A0A416MNP2-F1
#
_cell.length_a   1.000
_cell.length_b   1.000
_cell.length_c   1.000
_cell.angle_alpha   90.00
_cell.angle_beta   90.00
_cell.angle_gamma   90.00
#
_symmetry.space_group_name_H-M   'P 1'
#
loop_
_entity.id
_entity.type
_entity.pdbx_description
1 polymer ?
#
loop_
_entity_poly.entity_id
_entity_poly.type
_entity_poly.pdbx_seq_one_letter_code
_entity_poly.pdbx_strand_id
1 'polypeptide(L)' 'MKTICWCGKKATCNARYDDHGIIKEGAQVVLGANDKYIALCRNHFKEGNLGK' A
#
# COMPACT_ATOMS: atom_id res chain seq x y z
N MET A 1 -16.93 0.60 4.78
CA MET A 1 -16.02 1.44 3.97
C MET A 1 -15.30 0.54 2.97
N LYS A 2 -15.66 0.58 1.68
CA LYS A 2 -14.94 -0.20 0.65
C LYS A 2 -13.78 0.67 0.17
N THR A 3 -12.57 0.40 0.63
CA THR A 3 -11.41 1.11 0.11
C THR A 3 -11.22 0.75 -1.36
N ILE A 4 -11.08 1.74 -2.20
CA ILE A 4 -10.92 1.59 -3.65
C ILE A 4 -9.46 1.87 -3.96
N CYS A 5 -8.85 1.05 -4.82
CA CYS A 5 -7.53 1.32 -5.34
C CYS A 5 -7.58 2.59 -6.19
N TRP A 6 -6.46 3.31 -6.29
CA TRP A 6 -6.37 4.51 -7.12
C TRP A 6 -6.83 4.31 -8.58
N CYS A 7 -6.81 3.07 -9.10
CA CYS A 7 -7.32 2.73 -10.43
C CYS A 7 -8.84 2.50 -10.52
N GLY A 8 -9.59 2.74 -9.44
CA GLY A 8 -11.06 2.53 -9.41
C GLY A 8 -11.51 1.09 -9.13
N LYS A 9 -10.58 0.12 -9.05
CA LYS A 9 -10.91 -1.27 -8.67
C LYS A 9 -11.00 -1.43 -7.15
N LYS A 10 -11.80 -2.39 -6.69
CA LYS A 10 -11.89 -2.75 -5.26
C LYS A 10 -10.48 -3.04 -4.70
N ALA A 11 -10.08 -2.32 -3.66
CA ALA A 11 -8.85 -2.63 -2.95
C ALA A 11 -9.08 -3.86 -2.07
N THR A 12 -8.19 -4.84 -2.20
CA THR A 12 -8.19 -6.08 -1.40
C THR A 12 -6.92 -6.23 -0.60
N CYS A 13 -5.91 -5.38 -0.85
CA CYS A 13 -4.60 -5.44 -0.25
C CYS A 13 -4.24 -4.08 0.33
N ASN A 14 -3.60 -4.05 1.49
CA ASN A 14 -3.01 -2.84 2.05
C ASN A 14 -1.49 -2.98 1.97
N ALA A 15 -0.85 -2.08 1.24
CA ALA A 15 0.59 -2.03 1.12
C ALA A 15 1.13 -0.94 2.04
N ARG A 16 2.24 -1.23 2.71
CA ARG A 16 3.05 -0.18 3.34
C ARG A 16 3.98 0.40 2.29
N TYR A 17 4.11 1.72 2.24
CA TYR A 17 5.00 2.40 1.32
C TYR A 17 5.87 3.42 2.04
N ASP A 18 6.94 3.83 1.40
CA ASP A 18 7.82 4.91 1.84
C ASP A 18 8.29 5.70 0.63
N ASP A 19 9.24 6.63 0.82
CA ASP A 19 9.77 7.48 -0.24
C ASP A 19 10.36 6.67 -1.41
N HIS A 20 10.94 5.51 -1.10
CA HIS A 20 11.53 4.59 -2.07
C HIS A 20 10.55 3.59 -2.72
N GLY A 21 9.28 3.56 -2.31
CA GLY A 21 8.28 2.64 -2.85
C GLY A 21 7.67 1.67 -1.82
N ILE A 22 7.19 0.50 -2.26
CA ILE A 22 6.51 -0.45 -1.38
C ILE A 22 7.52 -1.14 -0.46
N ILE A 23 7.33 -0.97 0.85
CA ILE A 23 8.08 -1.69 1.87
C ILE A 23 7.50 -3.10 1.99
N LYS A 24 8.28 -4.10 1.56
CA LYS A 24 7.98 -5.52 1.77
C LYS A 24 8.78 -6.13 2.93
N GLU A 25 9.86 -5.47 3.33
CA GLU A 25 10.81 -5.93 4.35
C GLU A 25 11.09 -4.81 5.35
N GLY A 26 11.13 -5.12 6.64
CA GLY A 26 11.38 -4.17 7.71
C GLY A 26 10.63 -4.50 9.00
N ALA A 27 10.96 -3.79 10.08
CA ALA A 27 10.32 -3.99 11.38
C ALA A 27 8.79 -3.76 11.28
N GLN A 28 8.03 -4.78 11.68
CA GLN A 28 6.56 -4.79 11.69
C GLN A 28 5.97 -3.70 12.61
N VAL A 29 6.74 -3.25 13.60
CA VAL A 29 6.34 -2.24 14.58
C VAL A 29 7.40 -1.15 14.59
N VAL A 30 7.12 -0.04 13.91
CA VAL A 30 7.87 1.21 14.07
C VAL A 30 6.97 2.15 14.85
N LEU A 31 7.33 2.42 16.12
CA LEU A 31 6.67 3.40 16.97
C LEU A 31 6.83 4.78 16.30
N GLY A 32 5.81 5.22 15.56
CA GLY A 32 5.78 6.53 14.88
C GLY A 32 5.46 6.54 13.38
N ALA A 33 5.16 5.39 12.74
CA ALA A 33 4.95 5.31 11.28
C ALA A 33 3.53 4.86 10.86
N ASN A 34 2.47 5.34 11.53
CA ASN A 34 1.10 4.85 11.30
C ASN A 34 0.47 5.31 9.97
N ASP A 35 1.02 6.29 9.26
CA ASP A 35 0.30 6.96 8.16
C ASP A 35 0.73 6.54 6.74
N LYS A 36 1.65 5.57 6.59
CA LYS A 36 2.16 5.16 5.27
C LYS A 36 1.58 3.85 4.74
N TYR A 37 0.26 3.70 4.85
CA TYR A 37 -0.48 2.58 4.26
C TYR A 37 -1.35 3.04 3.10
N ILE A 38 -1.35 2.28 2.01
CA ILE A 38 -2.19 2.52 0.84
C ILE A 38 -2.95 1.25 0.46
N ALA A 39 -4.23 1.42 0.17
CA ALA A 39 -5.06 0.31 -0.28
C ALA A 39 -4.97 0.15 -1.80
N LEU A 40 -4.56 -1.04 -2.24
CA LEU A 40 -4.35 -1.38 -3.64
C LEU A 40 -5.18 -2.61 -4.03
N CYS A 41 -5.42 -2.74 -5.33
CA CYS A 41 -5.93 -3.98 -5.89
C CYS A 41 -4.79 -5.02 -5.96
N ARG A 42 -5.13 -6.31 -6.04
CA ARG A 42 -4.15 -7.41 -6.09
C ARG A 42 -3.09 -7.25 -7.19
N ASN A 43 -3.47 -6.70 -8.35
CA ASN A 43 -2.55 -6.49 -9.46
C ASN A 43 -1.51 -5.40 -9.13
N HIS A 44 -1.96 -4.20 -8.76
CA HIS A 44 -1.05 -3.10 -8.43
C HIS A 44 -0.18 -3.38 -7.21
N PHE A 45 -0.70 -4.13 -6.24
CA PHE A 45 0.10 -4.63 -5.12
C PHE A 45 1.26 -5.50 -5.61
N LYS A 46 0.99 -6.41 -6.56
CA LYS A 46 2.01 -7.29 -7.14
C LYS A 46 3.01 -6.51 -8.00
N GLU A 47 2.54 -5.52 -8.75
CA GLU A 47 3.36 -4.66 -9.61
C GLU A 47 4.20 -3.65 -8.82
N GLY A 48 3.85 -3.36 -7.56
CA GLY A 48 4.52 -2.31 -6.80
C GLY A 48 4.05 -0.90 -7.17
N ASN A 49 2.93 -0.78 -7.90
CA ASN A 49 2.48 0.49 -8.47
C ASN A 49 1.54 1.25 -7.51
N LEU A 50 2.07 2.35 -6.97
CA LEU A 50 1.42 3.19 -5.97
C LEU A 50 0.51 4.26 -6.58
N GLY A 51 0.50 4.42 -7.92
CA GLY A 51 -0.30 5.44 -8.60
C GLY A 51 0.25 6.86 -8.45
N LYS A 52 1.56 6.98 -8.24
CA LYS A 52 2.31 8.25 -8.27
C LYS A 52 3.14 8.30 -9.54
#